data_AF-A0A124GCI0-F1
#
_entry.id   AF-A0A124GCI0-F1
#
_cell.length_a   1.000
_cell.length_b   1.000
_cell.length_c   1.000
_cell.angle_alpha   90.00
_cell.angle_beta   90.00
_cell.angle_gamma   90.00
#
_symmetry.space_group_name_H-M   'P 1'
#
loop_
_entity.id
_entity.type
_entity.pdbx_description
1 polymer ?
#
loop_
_entity_poly.entity_id
_entity_poly.type
_entity_poly.pdbx_seq_one_letter_code
_entity_poly.pdbx_strand_id
1 'polypeptide(L)'
;MSMRRPDLTGRLDFATFAREFNRCLEQDRTIAVPYWQSIVAAVPPTLQDFLWRVVETRLSPRAEARLRALPAARDLYSEILNVRFRRPAGLRPQFRTPKQEFDSYAAIYWRFASPAARFDLNFGRLVMLSLRTESSTLAHRGKGSYDDTLVIMRRCGRFRHLAIFPICTEPGAQYSQRASTTTDKRYRGVKFSKTEGNDIDKDGIRDAGRLTEGTYQYFEKRGGHLGNRAFIVGIDQVVERDTDGDGRFTEQDRKRIDPKGAGKTMYIHQGGADTVLEPNTWSAGCQTIPKNRYANFLKAVGKPNSFYYVLVNAAA
;
A
#
# COMPACT_ATOMS: atom_id res chain seq x y z
N MET A 1 -37.93 25.62 5.19
CA MET A 1 -37.79 24.15 5.18
C MET A 1 -36.45 23.78 5.82
N SER A 2 -36.48 22.96 6.86
CA SER A 2 -35.38 22.74 7.80
C SER A 2 -34.17 22.04 7.17
N MET A 3 -32.99 22.65 7.29
CA MET A 3 -31.69 21.98 7.12
C MET A 3 -31.55 20.93 8.22
N ARG A 4 -31.90 19.65 7.96
CA ARG A 4 -31.51 18.57 8.87
C ARG A 4 -29.99 18.42 8.80
N ARG A 5 -29.29 19.12 9.70
CA ARG A 5 -27.85 18.92 9.92
C ARG A 5 -27.70 17.61 10.70
N PRO A 6 -27.07 16.58 10.13
CA PRO A 6 -26.78 15.37 10.90
C PRO A 6 -25.81 15.74 12.02
N ASP A 7 -26.14 15.41 13.26
CA ASP A 7 -25.23 15.65 14.38
C ASP A 7 -23.99 14.74 14.23
N LEU A 8 -22.88 15.36 13.84
CA LEU A 8 -21.58 14.73 13.68
C LEU A 8 -20.57 15.21 14.74
N THR A 9 -21.06 15.89 15.80
CA THR A 9 -20.22 16.53 16.83
C THR A 9 -19.56 15.55 17.81
N GLY A 10 -19.90 14.25 17.73
CA GLY A 10 -19.22 13.16 18.46
C GLY A 10 -17.86 12.75 17.87
N ARG A 11 -17.39 11.53 18.20
CA ARG A 11 -16.20 10.94 17.54
C ARG A 11 -16.50 10.72 16.05
N LEU A 12 -16.08 11.67 15.20
CA LEU A 12 -16.37 11.70 13.77
C LEU A 12 -16.10 10.34 13.09
N ASP A 13 -17.15 9.68 12.62
CA ASP A 13 -17.04 8.46 11.81
C ASP A 13 -16.88 8.82 10.33
N PHE A 14 -15.73 8.53 9.72
CA PHE A 14 -15.43 8.97 8.36
C PHE A 14 -16.42 8.44 7.32
N ALA A 15 -16.83 7.17 7.43
CA ALA A 15 -17.80 6.63 6.48
C ALA A 15 -19.20 7.23 6.65
N THR A 16 -19.60 7.57 7.87
CA THR A 16 -20.88 8.23 8.16
C THR A 16 -20.87 9.66 7.66
N PHE A 17 -19.79 10.40 7.91
CA PHE A 17 -19.57 11.72 7.31
C PHE A 17 -19.71 11.66 5.79
N ALA A 18 -18.99 10.75 5.13
CA ALA A 18 -19.04 10.62 3.68
C ALA A 18 -20.42 10.25 3.13
N ARG A 19 -21.16 9.35 3.81
CA ARG A 19 -22.53 8.98 3.41
C ARG A 19 -23.50 10.15 3.56
N GLU A 20 -23.46 10.86 4.67
CA GLU A 20 -24.32 12.01 4.90
C GLU A 20 -23.99 13.17 3.95
N PHE A 21 -22.70 13.42 3.69
CA PHE A 21 -22.26 14.42 2.72
C PHE A 21 -22.79 14.11 1.32
N ASN A 22 -22.62 12.87 0.85
CA ASN A 22 -23.17 12.41 -0.43
C ASN A 22 -24.70 12.56 -0.47
N ARG A 23 -25.40 12.11 0.58
CA ARG A 23 -26.87 12.18 0.68
C ARG A 23 -27.37 13.63 0.59
N CYS A 24 -26.77 14.56 1.33
CA CYS A 24 -27.11 15.98 1.27
C CYS A 24 -26.89 16.55 -0.13
N LEU A 25 -25.76 16.22 -0.78
CA LEU A 25 -25.51 16.61 -2.17
C LEU A 25 -26.54 16.03 -3.15
N GLU A 26 -27.12 14.86 -2.90
CA GLU A 26 -28.13 14.31 -3.81
C GLU A 26 -29.53 14.88 -3.59
N GLN A 27 -29.91 15.10 -2.32
CA GLN A 27 -31.31 15.25 -1.91
C GLN A 27 -31.69 16.68 -1.51
N ASP A 28 -30.79 17.43 -0.90
CA ASP A 28 -31.17 18.73 -0.32
C ASP A 28 -31.35 19.78 -1.42
N ARG A 29 -32.11 20.85 -1.21
CA ARG A 29 -32.19 21.94 -2.21
C ARG A 29 -31.02 22.91 -2.10
N THR A 30 -30.54 23.16 -0.89
CA THR A 30 -29.40 24.02 -0.57
C THR A 30 -28.36 23.23 0.22
N ILE A 31 -27.08 23.50 -0.02
CA ILE A 31 -25.97 22.85 0.69
C ILE A 31 -25.35 23.87 1.65
N ALA A 32 -25.35 23.55 2.94
CA ALA A 32 -24.68 24.35 3.95
C ALA A 32 -23.17 24.12 3.92
N VAL A 33 -22.46 24.64 2.91
CA VAL A 33 -21.02 24.42 2.75
C VAL A 33 -20.19 24.79 3.99
N PRO A 34 -20.44 25.92 4.69
CA PRO A 34 -19.70 26.26 5.90
C PRO A 34 -19.82 25.22 7.02
N TYR A 35 -20.94 24.49 7.08
CA TYR A 35 -21.12 23.41 8.05
C TYR A 35 -20.21 22.21 7.77
N TRP A 36 -20.09 21.80 6.50
CA TRP A 36 -19.21 20.70 6.12
C TRP A 36 -17.74 21.06 6.29
N GLN A 37 -17.37 22.30 5.96
CA GLN A 37 -16.02 22.84 6.18
C GLN A 37 -15.65 22.86 7.66
N SER A 38 -16.57 23.27 8.56
CA SER A 38 -16.27 23.31 9.99
C SER A 38 -16.04 21.91 10.59
N ILE A 39 -16.75 20.89 10.11
CA ILE A 39 -16.51 19.51 10.53
C ILE A 39 -15.11 19.04 10.09
N VAL A 40 -14.72 19.33 8.84
CA VAL A 40 -13.39 18.96 8.32
C VAL A 40 -12.29 19.69 9.09
N ALA A 41 -12.47 20.97 9.38
CA ALA A 41 -11.51 21.77 10.14
C ALA A 41 -11.27 21.22 11.56
N ALA A 42 -12.25 20.50 12.14
CA ALA A 42 -12.10 19.84 13.44
C ALA A 42 -11.33 18.49 13.37
N VAL A 43 -11.05 17.98 12.16
CA VAL A 43 -10.25 16.77 11.95
C VAL A 43 -8.76 17.13 12.01
N PRO A 44 -7.93 16.36 12.77
CA PRO A 44 -6.49 16.59 12.79
C PRO A 44 -5.92 16.62 11.37
N PRO A 45 -5.01 17.55 11.04
CA PRO A 45 -4.46 17.68 9.68
C PRO A 45 -3.91 16.36 9.12
N THR A 46 -3.26 15.55 9.96
CA THR A 46 -2.73 14.22 9.60
C THR A 46 -3.79 13.19 9.18
N LEU A 47 -5.07 13.45 9.46
CA LEU A 47 -6.20 12.58 9.15
C LEU A 47 -7.12 13.15 8.06
N GLN A 48 -6.98 14.42 7.67
CA GLN A 48 -7.85 15.05 6.69
C GLN A 48 -7.75 14.40 5.30
N ASP A 49 -6.54 14.08 4.84
CA ASP A 49 -6.34 13.35 3.59
C ASP A 49 -7.07 12.00 3.59
N PHE A 50 -7.08 11.30 4.71
CA PHE A 50 -7.78 10.02 4.85
C PHE A 50 -9.30 10.21 4.86
N LEU A 51 -9.82 11.25 5.53
CA LEU A 51 -11.24 11.61 5.47
C LEU A 51 -11.65 11.87 4.02
N TRP A 52 -10.88 12.69 3.28
CA TRP A 52 -11.20 13.04 1.91
C TRP A 52 -11.18 11.84 0.97
N ARG A 53 -10.25 10.87 1.16
CA ARG A 53 -10.28 9.61 0.40
C ARG A 53 -11.55 8.80 0.68
N VAL A 54 -12.00 8.77 1.94
CA VAL A 54 -13.25 8.09 2.32
C VAL A 54 -14.47 8.75 1.69
N VAL A 55 -14.48 10.08 1.60
CA VAL A 55 -15.52 10.86 0.89
C VAL A 55 -15.49 10.58 -0.60
N GLU A 56 -14.32 10.68 -1.22
CA GLU A 56 -14.14 10.51 -2.66
C GLU A 56 -14.65 9.15 -3.14
N THR A 57 -14.30 8.07 -2.42
CA THR A 57 -14.71 6.70 -2.78
C THR A 57 -16.21 6.43 -2.60
N ARG A 58 -16.95 7.36 -2.01
CA ARG A 58 -18.40 7.26 -1.75
C ARG A 58 -19.22 8.31 -2.49
N LEU A 59 -18.57 9.22 -3.21
CA LEU A 59 -19.24 10.27 -3.94
C LEU A 59 -19.91 9.68 -5.18
N SER A 60 -21.23 9.85 -5.30
CA SER A 60 -21.96 9.42 -6.48
C SER A 60 -21.74 10.39 -7.64
N PRO A 61 -21.94 9.95 -8.90
CA PRO A 61 -21.86 10.85 -10.05
C PRO A 61 -22.77 12.09 -9.93
N ARG A 62 -23.96 11.93 -9.34
CA ARG A 62 -24.91 13.03 -9.10
C ARG A 62 -24.39 14.00 -8.06
N ALA A 63 -23.84 13.50 -6.96
CA ALA A 63 -23.25 14.33 -5.92
C ALA A 63 -22.01 15.08 -6.44
N GLU A 64 -21.15 14.41 -7.21
CA GLU A 64 -19.96 15.01 -7.84
C GLU A 64 -20.33 16.11 -8.83
N ALA A 65 -21.32 15.87 -9.70
CA ALA A 65 -21.81 16.88 -10.65
C ALA A 65 -22.36 18.12 -9.92
N ARG A 66 -23.12 17.91 -8.85
CA ARG A 66 -23.65 19.02 -8.05
C ARG A 66 -22.54 19.79 -7.33
N LEU A 67 -21.58 19.08 -6.72
CA LEU A 67 -20.48 19.71 -6.00
C LEU A 67 -19.65 20.61 -6.94
N ARG A 68 -19.42 20.15 -8.17
CA ARG A 68 -18.75 20.92 -9.23
C ARG A 68 -19.53 22.16 -9.65
N ALA A 69 -20.86 22.10 -9.66
CA ALA A 69 -21.73 23.19 -10.07
C ALA A 69 -21.98 24.25 -8.98
N LEU A 70 -21.55 24.01 -7.73
CA LEU A 70 -21.74 24.92 -6.60
C LEU A 70 -20.48 25.77 -6.36
N PRO A 71 -20.48 27.08 -6.68
CA PRO A 71 -19.29 27.93 -6.51
C PRO A 71 -18.80 27.97 -5.06
N ALA A 72 -19.73 28.00 -4.10
CA ALA A 72 -19.41 27.99 -2.67
C ALA A 72 -18.69 26.71 -2.20
N ALA A 73 -18.74 25.61 -2.97
CA ALA A 73 -18.13 24.33 -2.64
C ALA A 73 -16.83 24.05 -3.40
N ARG A 74 -16.29 25.03 -4.13
CA ARG A 74 -15.08 24.89 -4.96
C ARG A 74 -13.89 24.33 -4.19
N ASP A 75 -13.66 24.82 -2.98
CA ASP A 75 -12.52 24.38 -2.15
C ASP A 75 -12.69 22.93 -1.70
N LEU A 76 -13.89 22.55 -1.25
CA LEU A 76 -14.20 21.16 -0.89
C LEU A 76 -14.01 20.20 -2.06
N TYR A 77 -14.49 20.60 -3.25
CA TYR A 77 -14.29 19.81 -4.46
C TYR A 77 -12.81 19.67 -4.81
N SER A 78 -12.05 20.75 -4.68
CA SER A 78 -10.61 20.76 -4.97
C SER A 78 -9.85 19.82 -4.03
N GLU A 79 -10.18 19.80 -2.73
CA GLU A 79 -9.58 18.86 -1.78
C GLU A 79 -9.88 17.39 -2.10
N ILE A 80 -11.14 17.09 -2.47
CA ILE A 80 -11.57 15.75 -2.89
C ILE A 80 -10.82 15.31 -4.16
N LEU A 81 -10.63 16.22 -5.12
CA LEU A 81 -9.84 15.94 -6.32
C LEU A 81 -8.35 15.79 -5.99
N ASN A 82 -7.80 16.59 -5.08
CA ASN A 82 -6.40 16.52 -4.72
C ASN A 82 -6.05 15.13 -4.16
N VAL A 83 -6.89 14.55 -3.31
CA VAL A 83 -6.62 13.19 -2.79
C VAL A 83 -6.81 12.08 -3.84
N ARG A 84 -7.50 12.36 -4.96
CA ARG A 84 -7.61 11.43 -6.09
C ARG A 84 -6.26 11.24 -6.80
N PHE A 85 -5.46 12.29 -6.90
CA PHE A 85 -4.18 12.28 -7.60
C PHE A 85 -2.96 12.18 -6.68
N ARG A 86 -3.07 12.58 -5.41
CA ARG A 86 -1.98 12.46 -4.43
C ARG A 86 -1.76 11.00 -4.02
N ARG A 87 -0.50 10.62 -3.83
CA ARG A 87 -0.11 9.35 -3.20
C ARG A 87 -0.48 9.34 -1.70
N PRO A 88 -0.83 8.19 -1.12
CA PRO A 88 -1.07 8.09 0.33
C PRO A 88 0.25 8.21 1.10
N ALA A 89 0.22 8.78 2.30
CA ALA A 89 1.38 8.78 3.19
C ALA A 89 1.72 7.35 3.63
N GLY A 90 3.02 7.02 3.70
CA GLY A 90 3.51 5.70 4.15
C GLY A 90 3.46 5.55 5.68
N LEU A 91 3.57 6.68 6.40
CA LEU A 91 3.49 6.71 7.85
C LEU A 91 2.08 6.41 8.34
N ARG A 92 1.98 5.55 9.36
CA ARG A 92 0.73 5.24 10.04
C ARG A 92 0.33 6.40 10.95
N PRO A 93 -0.78 7.11 10.68
CA PRO A 93 -1.25 8.13 11.60
C PRO A 93 -1.94 7.49 12.81
N GLN A 94 -2.10 8.27 13.88
CA GLN A 94 -2.87 7.84 15.04
C GLN A 94 -4.37 8.07 14.80
N PHE A 95 -5.07 7.00 14.39
CA PHE A 95 -6.53 7.03 14.26
C PHE A 95 -7.22 7.04 15.63
N ARG A 96 -8.39 7.69 15.73
CA ARG A 96 -9.15 7.76 16.99
C ARG A 96 -9.96 6.49 17.25
N THR A 97 -10.28 5.71 16.21
CA THR A 97 -11.02 4.44 16.32
C THR A 97 -10.55 3.41 15.28
N PRO A 98 -10.68 2.10 15.57
CA PRO A 98 -10.41 1.04 14.59
C PRO A 98 -11.29 1.14 13.33
N LYS A 99 -12.50 1.69 13.46
CA LYS A 99 -13.43 1.87 12.34
C LYS A 99 -12.92 2.92 11.35
N GLN A 100 -12.42 4.05 11.85
CA GLN A 100 -11.77 5.08 11.04
C GLN A 100 -10.56 4.49 10.32
N GLU A 101 -9.67 3.82 11.05
CA GLU A 101 -8.46 3.21 10.48
C GLU A 101 -8.80 2.24 9.33
N PHE A 102 -9.79 1.37 9.54
CA PHE A 102 -10.28 0.48 8.49
C PHE A 102 -10.85 1.24 7.28
N ASP A 103 -11.73 2.23 7.48
CA ASP A 103 -12.31 2.98 6.35
C ASP A 103 -11.24 3.73 5.55
N SER A 104 -10.24 4.26 6.23
CA SER A 104 -9.11 4.99 5.66
C SER A 104 -8.26 4.09 4.74
N TYR A 105 -7.82 2.93 5.23
CA TYR A 105 -7.07 1.98 4.39
C TYR A 105 -7.94 1.33 3.31
N ALA A 106 -9.22 1.07 3.59
CA ALA A 106 -10.16 0.58 2.59
C ALA A 106 -10.37 1.58 1.44
N ALA A 107 -10.34 2.89 1.71
CA ALA A 107 -10.44 3.92 0.68
C ALA A 107 -9.18 3.97 -0.21
N ILE A 108 -8.00 3.83 0.37
CA ILE A 108 -6.75 3.69 -0.40
C ILE A 108 -6.80 2.43 -1.25
N TYR A 109 -7.10 1.29 -0.65
CA TYR A 109 -7.23 0.03 -1.37
C TYR A 109 -8.24 0.17 -2.51
N TRP A 110 -9.43 0.73 -2.27
CA TRP A 110 -10.43 0.90 -3.32
C TRP A 110 -9.89 1.70 -4.51
N ARG A 111 -9.12 2.77 -4.29
CA ARG A 111 -8.57 3.58 -5.39
C ARG A 111 -7.58 2.80 -6.26
N PHE A 112 -6.63 2.11 -5.64
CA PHE A 112 -5.49 1.50 -6.35
C PHE A 112 -5.74 0.04 -6.75
N ALA A 113 -6.75 -0.61 -6.17
CA ALA A 113 -7.14 -1.97 -6.50
C ALA A 113 -7.75 -2.07 -7.90
N SER A 114 -7.52 -3.21 -8.55
CA SER A 114 -8.30 -3.65 -9.71
C SER A 114 -9.79 -3.85 -9.36
N PRO A 115 -10.70 -3.87 -10.36
CA PRO A 115 -12.12 -4.14 -10.10
C PRO A 115 -12.40 -5.43 -9.33
N ALA A 116 -11.69 -6.53 -9.65
CA ALA A 116 -11.85 -7.81 -8.95
C ALA A 116 -11.38 -7.74 -7.48
N ALA A 117 -10.29 -7.02 -7.22
CA ALA A 117 -9.79 -6.79 -5.87
C ALA A 117 -10.76 -5.95 -5.03
N ARG A 118 -11.42 -4.93 -5.61
CA ARG A 118 -12.48 -4.14 -4.96
C ARG A 118 -13.70 -4.99 -4.64
N PHE A 119 -14.08 -5.88 -5.56
CA PHE A 119 -15.17 -6.84 -5.35
C PHE A 119 -14.88 -7.69 -4.11
N ASP A 120 -13.70 -8.27 -4.00
CA ASP A 120 -13.31 -9.08 -2.84
C ASP A 120 -13.42 -8.33 -1.50
N LEU A 121 -12.94 -7.09 -1.43
CA LEU A 121 -13.09 -6.25 -0.24
C LEU A 121 -14.58 -6.01 0.11
N ASN A 122 -15.41 -5.74 -0.89
CA ASN A 122 -16.84 -5.48 -0.68
C ASN A 122 -17.62 -6.72 -0.23
N PHE A 123 -17.24 -7.90 -0.71
CA PHE A 123 -17.83 -9.20 -0.32
C PHE A 123 -17.24 -9.78 0.97
N GLY A 124 -16.34 -9.05 1.64
CA GLY A 124 -15.79 -9.50 2.91
C GLY A 124 -14.80 -10.65 2.78
N ARG A 125 -14.15 -10.79 1.61
CA ARG A 125 -12.97 -11.64 1.44
C ARG A 125 -11.75 -10.95 2.03
N LEU A 126 -10.72 -11.75 2.31
CA LEU A 126 -9.43 -11.26 2.77
C LEU A 126 -8.76 -10.47 1.65
N VAL A 127 -8.28 -9.27 1.96
CA VAL A 127 -7.46 -8.48 1.05
C VAL A 127 -6.26 -7.89 1.79
N MET A 128 -5.22 -7.53 1.04
CA MET A 128 -4.01 -6.91 1.57
C MET A 128 -3.67 -5.63 0.83
N LEU A 129 -3.20 -4.63 1.56
CA LEU A 129 -2.65 -3.38 1.04
C LEU A 129 -1.25 -3.19 1.62
N SER A 130 -0.23 -2.98 0.79
CA SER A 130 1.04 -2.42 1.24
C SER A 130 1.20 -0.98 0.78
N LEU A 131 1.67 -0.13 1.69
CA LEU A 131 2.18 1.20 1.39
C LEU A 131 3.71 1.14 1.44
N ARG A 132 4.34 1.21 0.27
CA ARG A 132 5.79 1.16 0.12
C ARG A 132 6.41 2.52 0.39
N THR A 133 7.33 2.58 1.33
CA THR A 133 8.25 3.69 1.53
C THR A 133 9.51 3.41 0.73
N GLU A 134 9.82 4.26 -0.25
CA GLU A 134 11.02 4.10 -1.08
C GLU A 134 12.31 4.06 -0.24
N SER A 135 12.95 2.91 -0.19
CA SER A 135 14.24 2.71 0.47
C SER A 135 15.30 2.20 -0.50
N SER A 136 16.57 2.41 -0.17
CA SER A 136 17.66 1.97 -1.04
C SER A 136 17.89 0.47 -0.87
N THR A 137 18.27 -0.22 -1.95
CA THR A 137 18.75 -1.60 -1.87
C THR A 137 19.96 -1.74 -0.95
N LEU A 138 20.73 -0.65 -0.73
CA LEU A 138 21.88 -0.56 0.16
C LEU A 138 21.51 -0.39 1.64
N ALA A 139 20.22 -0.23 1.98
CA ALA A 139 19.76 -0.06 3.35
C ALA A 139 20.27 -1.17 4.27
N HIS A 140 20.71 -0.77 5.48
CA HIS A 140 21.31 -1.66 6.47
C HIS A 140 22.42 -2.55 5.90
N ARG A 141 23.30 -1.96 5.07
CA ARG A 141 24.42 -2.64 4.39
C ARG A 141 23.94 -3.75 3.44
N GLY A 142 22.88 -3.47 2.69
CA GLY A 142 22.31 -4.39 1.72
C GLY A 142 21.41 -5.48 2.29
N LYS A 143 21.04 -5.38 3.57
CA LYS A 143 20.17 -6.35 4.25
C LYS A 143 18.68 -6.00 4.14
N GLY A 144 18.35 -4.78 3.70
CA GLY A 144 16.98 -4.29 3.54
C GLY A 144 16.36 -3.75 4.83
N SER A 145 15.19 -3.14 4.69
CA SER A 145 14.43 -2.46 5.77
C SER A 145 13.00 -2.98 5.87
N TYR A 146 12.41 -2.90 7.06
CA TYR A 146 10.99 -3.16 7.32
C TYR A 146 10.23 -1.84 7.55
N ASP A 147 10.33 -0.92 6.61
CA ASP A 147 9.81 0.45 6.63
C ASP A 147 8.48 0.63 5.88
N ASP A 148 8.03 -0.43 5.20
CA ASP A 148 6.72 -0.45 4.54
C ASP A 148 5.62 -0.87 5.52
N THR A 149 4.39 -0.44 5.22
CA THR A 149 3.20 -0.82 6.01
C THR A 149 2.36 -1.82 5.24
N LEU A 150 2.24 -3.05 5.75
CA LEU A 150 1.26 -4.04 5.30
C LEU A 150 -0.02 -3.93 6.15
N VAL A 151 -1.16 -3.86 5.47
CA VAL A 151 -2.49 -3.83 6.06
C VAL A 151 -3.30 -5.01 5.53
N ILE A 152 -3.74 -5.89 6.44
CA ILE A 152 -4.63 -6.99 6.15
C ILE A 152 -6.04 -6.58 6.56
N MET A 153 -6.99 -6.68 5.63
CA MET A 153 -8.36 -6.24 5.82
C MET A 153 -9.37 -7.33 5.47
N ARG A 154 -10.46 -7.37 6.25
CA ARG A 154 -11.65 -8.14 5.92
C ARG A 154 -12.90 -7.45 6.46
N ARG A 155 -13.95 -7.32 5.65
CA ARG A 155 -15.30 -6.95 6.13
C ARG A 155 -16.01 -8.21 6.64
N CYS A 156 -16.51 -8.18 7.87
CA CYS A 156 -17.23 -9.28 8.50
C CYS A 156 -18.60 -8.78 8.98
N GLY A 157 -19.54 -8.60 8.04
CA GLY A 157 -20.83 -7.97 8.35
C GLY A 157 -20.65 -6.56 8.91
N ARG A 158 -21.12 -6.32 10.14
CA ARG A 158 -20.89 -5.05 10.87
C ARG A 158 -19.48 -4.91 11.44
N PHE A 159 -18.77 -6.04 11.60
CA PHE A 159 -17.41 -6.08 12.11
C PHE A 159 -16.39 -5.86 11.01
N ARG A 160 -15.22 -5.36 11.40
CA ARG A 160 -14.11 -5.07 10.50
C ARG A 160 -12.87 -5.65 11.14
N HIS A 161 -12.20 -6.53 10.41
CA HIS A 161 -10.92 -7.05 10.82
C HIS A 161 -9.82 -6.27 10.13
N LEU A 162 -8.86 -5.83 10.93
CA LEU A 162 -7.69 -5.08 10.50
C LEU A 162 -6.49 -5.60 11.28
N ALA A 163 -5.43 -5.99 10.59
CA ALA A 163 -4.13 -6.27 11.20
C ALA A 163 -3.05 -5.57 10.38
N ILE A 164 -2.09 -4.96 11.07
CA ILE A 164 -1.03 -4.17 10.45
C ILE A 164 0.32 -4.76 10.85
N PHE A 165 1.19 -4.90 9.85
CA PHE A 165 2.54 -5.43 10.02
C PHE A 165 3.54 -4.55 9.30
N PRO A 166 4.76 -4.39 9.84
CA PRO A 166 5.87 -3.93 9.03
C PRO A 166 6.20 -5.02 7.98
N ILE A 167 6.57 -4.60 6.79
CA ILE A 167 6.96 -5.46 5.67
C ILE A 167 8.16 -4.84 4.95
N CYS A 168 8.89 -5.65 4.19
CA CYS A 168 9.89 -5.20 3.24
C CYS A 168 9.40 -5.56 1.84
N THR A 169 9.34 -4.58 0.94
CA THR A 169 8.94 -4.78 -0.46
C THR A 169 10.07 -4.49 -1.45
N GLU A 170 11.27 -4.16 -0.93
CA GLU A 170 12.51 -3.90 -1.66
C GLU A 170 13.47 -5.11 -1.64
N PRO A 171 14.33 -5.28 -2.67
CA PRO A 171 15.46 -6.20 -2.61
C PRO A 171 16.61 -5.62 -1.78
N GLY A 172 17.35 -6.49 -1.09
CA GLY A 172 18.61 -6.14 -0.47
C GLY A 172 19.79 -6.31 -1.42
N ALA A 173 20.74 -5.37 -1.40
CA ALA A 173 21.96 -5.40 -2.20
C ALA A 173 22.87 -6.62 -1.93
N GLN A 174 22.68 -7.35 -0.82
CA GLN A 174 23.35 -8.63 -0.58
C GLN A 174 23.09 -9.68 -1.68
N TYR A 175 22.05 -9.46 -2.51
CA TYR A 175 21.71 -10.31 -3.66
C TYR A 175 22.08 -9.72 -5.03
N SER A 176 22.63 -8.51 -5.07
CA SER A 176 23.06 -7.84 -6.31
C SER A 176 24.37 -8.42 -6.82
N GLN A 177 24.49 -8.66 -8.13
CA GLN A 177 25.77 -9.04 -8.74
C GLN A 177 26.85 -7.97 -8.52
N ARG A 178 26.46 -6.69 -8.45
CA ARG A 178 27.39 -5.58 -8.19
C ARG A 178 28.06 -5.68 -6.81
N ALA A 179 27.41 -6.34 -5.85
CA ALA A 179 27.99 -6.61 -4.53
C ALA A 179 28.99 -7.78 -4.53
N SER A 180 29.02 -8.61 -5.59
CA SER A 180 29.94 -9.74 -5.68
C SER A 180 31.37 -9.31 -5.99
N THR A 181 31.55 -8.08 -6.49
CA THR A 181 32.86 -7.50 -6.80
C THR A 181 33.18 -6.39 -5.79
N THR A 182 34.45 -6.23 -5.44
CA THR A 182 34.88 -5.16 -4.54
C THR A 182 35.19 -3.85 -5.26
N THR A 183 34.96 -3.78 -6.58
CA THR A 183 35.32 -2.64 -7.43
C THR A 183 34.26 -1.55 -7.44
N ASP A 184 32.97 -1.91 -7.30
CA ASP A 184 31.90 -0.92 -7.16
C ASP A 184 31.87 -0.35 -5.73
N LYS A 185 32.38 0.88 -5.59
CA LYS A 185 32.50 1.55 -4.29
C LYS A 185 31.15 1.79 -3.62
N ARG A 186 30.03 1.84 -4.37
CA ARG A 186 28.68 2.02 -3.83
C ARG A 186 28.27 0.86 -2.92
N TYR A 187 28.76 -0.34 -3.23
CA TYR A 187 28.43 -1.58 -2.50
C TYR A 187 29.41 -1.89 -1.36
N ARG A 188 30.29 -0.95 -1.01
CA ARG A 188 31.25 -1.13 0.09
C ARG A 188 30.52 -1.43 1.40
N GLY A 189 30.90 -2.53 2.05
CA GLY A 189 30.33 -2.96 3.32
C GLY A 189 29.08 -3.84 3.20
N VAL A 190 28.57 -4.06 1.98
CA VAL A 190 27.56 -5.09 1.70
C VAL A 190 28.22 -6.46 1.80
N LYS A 191 27.61 -7.36 2.57
CA LYS A 191 28.04 -8.77 2.61
C LYS A 191 27.29 -9.55 1.55
N PHE A 192 27.94 -9.81 0.42
CA PHE A 192 27.37 -10.59 -0.68
C PHE A 192 26.94 -11.99 -0.23
N SER A 193 25.76 -12.42 -0.67
CA SER A 193 25.22 -13.75 -0.40
C SER A 193 25.25 -14.62 -1.66
N LYS A 194 24.60 -14.17 -2.73
CA LYS A 194 24.50 -14.84 -4.04
C LYS A 194 23.92 -13.87 -5.05
N THR A 195 24.09 -14.15 -6.33
CA THR A 195 23.49 -13.33 -7.38
C THR A 195 22.03 -13.74 -7.62
N GLU A 196 21.12 -12.79 -7.52
CA GLU A 196 19.73 -12.90 -7.95
C GLU A 196 19.40 -11.82 -8.98
N GLY A 197 18.31 -12.02 -9.72
CA GLY A 197 17.86 -11.08 -10.76
C GLY A 197 18.31 -11.45 -12.17
N ASN A 198 18.04 -10.53 -13.10
CA ASN A 198 18.27 -10.70 -14.54
C ASN A 198 19.01 -9.49 -15.08
N ASP A 199 19.89 -9.71 -16.05
CA ASP A 199 20.52 -8.67 -16.85
C ASP A 199 19.56 -8.29 -17.98
N ILE A 200 18.80 -7.20 -17.80
CA ILE A 200 17.77 -6.81 -18.77
C ILE A 200 18.27 -5.81 -19.81
N ASP A 201 19.35 -5.09 -19.50
CA ASP A 201 19.92 -4.08 -20.38
C ASP A 201 21.16 -4.55 -21.17
N LYS A 202 21.59 -5.78 -20.91
CA LYS A 202 22.66 -6.53 -21.58
C LYS A 202 24.05 -5.95 -21.31
N ASP A 203 24.28 -5.40 -20.13
CA ASP A 203 25.59 -4.91 -19.68
C ASP A 203 26.49 -6.01 -19.07
N GLY A 204 25.96 -7.23 -18.92
CA GLY A 204 26.66 -8.38 -18.32
C GLY A 204 26.49 -8.49 -16.79
N ILE A 205 25.67 -7.63 -16.18
CA ILE A 205 25.40 -7.57 -14.75
C ILE A 205 23.92 -7.85 -14.51
N ARG A 206 23.61 -8.78 -13.60
CA ARG A 206 22.23 -9.06 -13.22
C ARG A 206 21.69 -7.98 -12.28
N ASP A 207 20.52 -7.48 -12.61
CA ASP A 207 19.87 -6.37 -11.94
C ASP A 207 18.93 -6.86 -10.82
N ALA A 208 19.13 -6.28 -9.63
CA ALA A 208 18.20 -6.46 -8.52
C ALA A 208 16.81 -5.97 -8.93
N GLY A 209 15.76 -6.67 -8.51
CA GLY A 209 14.40 -6.36 -8.93
C GLY A 209 13.40 -6.27 -7.80
N ARG A 210 12.39 -5.41 -7.97
CA ARG A 210 11.24 -5.27 -7.07
C ARG A 210 9.93 -5.30 -7.84
N LEU A 211 8.85 -5.73 -7.18
CA LEU A 211 7.51 -5.59 -7.77
C LEU A 211 7.21 -4.13 -8.09
N THR A 212 6.65 -3.87 -9.27
CA THR A 212 6.01 -2.57 -9.55
C THR A 212 4.84 -2.36 -8.60
N GLU A 213 4.36 -1.12 -8.47
CA GLU A 213 3.05 -0.93 -7.87
C GLU A 213 1.97 -1.63 -8.71
N GLY A 214 0.88 -2.07 -8.07
CA GLY A 214 -0.20 -2.76 -8.77
C GLY A 214 -1.04 -3.68 -7.90
N THR A 215 -1.91 -4.45 -8.55
CA THR A 215 -2.76 -5.46 -7.93
C THR A 215 -2.31 -6.85 -8.34
N TYR A 216 -2.04 -7.69 -7.36
CA TYR A 216 -1.53 -9.05 -7.54
C TYR A 216 -2.47 -10.05 -6.86
N GLN A 217 -2.70 -11.21 -7.47
CA GLN A 217 -3.44 -12.28 -6.85
C GLN A 217 -2.48 -13.36 -6.34
N TYR A 218 -2.51 -13.59 -5.03
CA TYR A 218 -1.65 -14.55 -4.36
C TYR A 218 -2.44 -15.79 -3.94
N PHE A 219 -1.74 -16.93 -3.98
CA PHE A 219 -2.19 -18.25 -3.60
C PHE A 219 -1.23 -18.83 -2.57
N GLU A 220 -1.68 -19.75 -1.74
CA GLU A 220 -0.79 -20.47 -0.85
C GLU A 220 0.22 -21.30 -1.68
N LYS A 221 1.51 -21.10 -1.42
CA LYS A 221 2.57 -21.82 -2.12
C LYS A 221 2.70 -23.22 -1.54
N ARG A 222 2.45 -24.25 -2.36
CA ARG A 222 2.67 -25.65 -1.98
C ARG A 222 4.13 -25.86 -1.53
N GLY A 223 4.30 -26.53 -0.38
CA GLY A 223 5.61 -26.76 0.24
C GLY A 223 6.23 -25.53 0.91
N GLY A 224 5.56 -24.37 0.89
CA GLY A 224 6.04 -23.16 1.54
C GLY A 224 7.31 -22.58 0.91
N HIS A 225 7.99 -21.73 1.68
CA HIS A 225 9.30 -21.16 1.37
C HIS A 225 10.12 -21.02 2.66
N LEU A 226 11.40 -21.40 2.65
CA LEU A 226 12.28 -21.40 3.83
C LEU A 226 11.64 -22.10 5.06
N GLY A 227 11.05 -23.28 4.82
CA GLY A 227 10.42 -24.09 5.87
C GLY A 227 9.12 -23.55 6.46
N ASN A 228 8.59 -22.43 5.94
CA ASN A 228 7.38 -21.78 6.45
C ASN A 228 6.32 -21.64 5.36
N ARG A 229 5.06 -21.45 5.76
CA ARG A 229 3.97 -21.07 4.82
C ARG A 229 4.39 -19.80 4.08
N ALA A 230 4.06 -19.73 2.79
CA ALA A 230 4.38 -18.60 1.93
C ALA A 230 3.32 -18.48 0.84
N PHE A 231 3.30 -17.35 0.14
CA PHE A 231 2.34 -17.10 -0.92
C PHE A 231 3.03 -16.76 -2.24
N ILE A 232 2.45 -17.23 -3.33
CA ILE A 232 2.96 -17.11 -4.70
C ILE A 232 1.86 -16.57 -5.62
N VAL A 233 2.25 -15.83 -6.66
CA VAL A 233 1.31 -15.42 -7.71
C VAL A 233 1.08 -16.51 -8.75
N GLY A 234 -0.07 -16.44 -9.43
CA GLY A 234 -0.42 -17.39 -10.50
C GLY A 234 0.20 -17.07 -11.87
N ILE A 235 0.69 -15.83 -12.07
CA ILE A 235 1.12 -15.28 -13.36
C ILE A 235 2.48 -14.60 -13.24
N ASP A 236 3.13 -14.38 -14.38
CA ASP A 236 4.39 -13.63 -14.43
C ASP A 236 4.17 -12.17 -14.01
N GLN A 237 5.14 -11.64 -13.28
CA GLN A 237 5.09 -10.29 -12.70
C GLN A 237 5.93 -9.32 -13.51
N VAL A 238 5.41 -8.10 -13.64
CA VAL A 238 6.20 -6.93 -14.03
C VAL A 238 7.01 -6.48 -12.81
N VAL A 239 8.30 -6.21 -13.02
CA VAL A 239 9.19 -5.70 -11.98
C VAL A 239 9.98 -4.50 -12.48
N GLU A 240 10.39 -3.64 -11.55
CA GLU A 240 11.45 -2.66 -11.77
C GLU A 240 12.80 -3.30 -11.45
N ARG A 241 13.82 -2.95 -12.22
CA ARG A 241 15.21 -3.39 -12.11
C ARG A 241 16.12 -2.19 -11.89
N ASP A 242 17.12 -2.36 -11.03
CA ASP A 242 18.15 -1.35 -10.76
C ASP A 242 19.29 -1.51 -11.78
N THR A 243 19.06 -1.05 -13.02
CA THR A 243 19.99 -1.31 -14.15
C THR A 243 21.22 -0.41 -14.09
N ASP A 244 21.09 0.82 -13.58
CA ASP A 244 22.23 1.71 -13.34
C ASP A 244 23.00 1.38 -12.03
N GLY A 245 22.42 0.53 -11.19
CA GLY A 245 23.02 -0.01 -9.99
C GLY A 245 23.18 1.00 -8.86
N ASP A 246 22.48 2.13 -8.89
CA ASP A 246 22.55 3.17 -7.87
C ASP A 246 21.85 2.78 -6.55
N GLY A 247 21.15 1.64 -6.55
CA GLY A 247 20.44 1.11 -5.42
C GLY A 247 19.09 1.77 -5.18
N ARG A 248 18.52 2.43 -6.20
CA ARG A 248 17.19 3.04 -6.23
C ARG A 248 16.46 2.59 -7.49
N PHE A 249 15.14 2.76 -7.48
CA PHE A 249 14.28 2.41 -8.60
C PHE A 249 13.51 3.66 -9.00
N THR A 250 14.14 4.50 -9.82
CA THR A 250 13.59 5.81 -10.20
C THR A 250 13.25 5.85 -11.68
N GLU A 251 12.43 6.83 -12.08
CA GLU A 251 12.12 7.05 -13.49
C GLU A 251 13.33 7.47 -14.34
N GLN A 252 14.44 7.85 -13.71
CA GLN A 252 15.69 8.18 -14.39
C GLN A 252 16.34 6.94 -15.01
N ASP A 253 16.15 5.77 -14.38
CA ASP A 253 16.44 4.49 -15.00
C ASP A 253 15.34 4.18 -16.05
N ARG A 254 15.67 4.47 -17.31
CA ARG A 254 14.76 4.29 -18.45
C ARG A 254 14.60 2.83 -18.87
N LYS A 255 15.51 1.94 -18.47
CA LYS A 255 15.51 0.53 -18.88
C LYS A 255 14.96 -0.40 -17.79
N ARG A 256 14.71 0.09 -16.58
CA ARG A 256 14.25 -0.68 -15.41
C ARG A 256 13.07 -1.62 -15.59
N ILE A 257 12.18 -1.41 -16.57
CA ILE A 257 10.93 -2.20 -16.64
C ILE A 257 11.18 -3.55 -17.26
N ASP A 258 11.13 -4.58 -16.42
CA ASP A 258 11.17 -5.99 -16.82
C ASP A 258 9.74 -6.56 -16.81
N PRO A 259 9.11 -6.77 -17.97
CA PRO A 259 7.70 -7.14 -18.04
C PRO A 259 7.39 -8.56 -17.56
N LYS A 260 8.40 -9.46 -17.51
CA LYS A 260 8.17 -10.89 -17.24
C LYS A 260 9.31 -11.61 -16.52
N GLY A 261 10.51 -11.05 -16.45
CA GLY A 261 11.71 -11.76 -16.03
C GLY A 261 11.71 -12.14 -14.55
N ALA A 262 10.85 -11.57 -13.71
CA ALA A 262 10.64 -12.08 -12.36
C ALA A 262 9.86 -13.42 -12.32
N GLY A 263 9.17 -13.78 -13.41
CA GLY A 263 8.24 -14.90 -13.44
C GLY A 263 7.27 -14.80 -12.25
N LYS A 264 7.17 -15.87 -11.47
CA LYS A 264 6.29 -15.97 -10.28
C LYS A 264 7.06 -15.86 -8.96
N THR A 265 8.30 -15.39 -8.99
CA THR A 265 9.26 -15.61 -7.90
C THR A 265 9.24 -14.56 -6.79
N MET A 266 8.49 -13.47 -6.92
CA MET A 266 8.30 -12.50 -5.84
C MET A 266 7.23 -13.00 -4.87
N TYR A 267 7.63 -13.80 -3.89
CA TYR A 267 6.73 -14.40 -2.90
C TYR A 267 6.40 -13.44 -1.76
N ILE A 268 5.30 -13.71 -1.05
CA ILE A 268 5.10 -13.20 0.32
C ILE A 268 5.58 -14.27 1.31
N HIS A 269 6.63 -13.99 2.09
CA HIS A 269 7.20 -14.99 3.01
C HIS A 269 7.85 -14.37 4.26
N GLN A 270 8.36 -15.24 5.14
CA GLN A 270 9.07 -14.85 6.34
C GLN A 270 10.47 -14.31 6.03
N GLY A 271 10.85 -13.15 6.58
CA GLY A 271 12.23 -12.66 6.61
C GLY A 271 12.91 -12.81 7.98
N GLY A 272 13.94 -12.02 8.27
CA GLY A 272 14.60 -11.98 9.58
C GLY A 272 13.79 -11.29 10.68
N ALA A 273 14.36 -11.12 11.88
CA ALA A 273 13.68 -10.40 12.96
C ALA A 273 13.86 -8.89 12.80
N ASP A 274 12.86 -8.10 13.22
CA ASP A 274 12.90 -6.64 13.24
C ASP A 274 13.27 -6.05 14.62
N THR A 275 13.48 -6.90 15.63
CA THR A 275 13.89 -6.50 17.00
C THR A 275 15.40 -6.30 17.15
N VAL A 276 16.14 -6.21 16.05
CA VAL A 276 17.59 -6.03 16.02
C VAL A 276 17.93 -4.74 15.28
N LEU A 277 19.08 -4.15 15.58
CA LEU A 277 19.48 -2.84 15.04
C LEU A 277 19.56 -2.81 13.51
N GLU A 278 20.07 -3.89 12.90
CA GLU A 278 20.15 -4.07 11.46
C GLU A 278 19.41 -5.36 11.07
N PRO A 279 18.10 -5.30 10.82
CA PRO A 279 17.34 -6.48 10.39
C PRO A 279 17.87 -6.97 9.04
N ASN A 280 17.75 -8.28 8.80
CA ASN A 280 17.96 -8.84 7.47
C ASN A 280 16.63 -9.36 6.93
N THR A 281 16.15 -8.72 5.87
CA THR A 281 14.85 -9.02 5.28
C THR A 281 14.87 -10.32 4.49
N TRP A 282 16.06 -10.76 4.06
CA TRP A 282 16.27 -11.88 3.13
C TRP A 282 15.48 -11.74 1.83
N SER A 283 15.19 -10.51 1.42
CA SER A 283 14.47 -10.22 0.20
C SER A 283 15.41 -10.01 -0.98
N ALA A 284 15.24 -10.78 -2.05
CA ALA A 284 15.78 -10.50 -3.38
C ALA A 284 14.70 -9.89 -4.31
N GLY A 285 13.68 -9.24 -3.72
CA GLY A 285 12.50 -8.71 -4.42
C GLY A 285 11.16 -9.27 -3.91
N CYS A 286 11.25 -10.25 -3.01
CA CYS A 286 10.09 -10.79 -2.31
C CYS A 286 9.48 -9.79 -1.31
N GLN A 287 8.26 -10.06 -0.88
CA GLN A 287 7.53 -9.29 0.10
C GLN A 287 7.69 -9.98 1.46
N THR A 288 8.58 -9.47 2.32
CA THR A 288 8.98 -10.21 3.53
C THR A 288 8.42 -9.59 4.80
N ILE A 289 7.89 -10.44 5.68
CA ILE A 289 7.36 -10.04 7.00
C ILE A 289 8.34 -10.54 8.07
N PRO A 290 8.63 -9.75 9.13
CA PRO A 290 9.58 -10.17 10.16
C PRO A 290 9.21 -11.49 10.83
N LYS A 291 10.20 -12.36 11.10
CA LYS A 291 9.97 -13.70 11.70
C LYS A 291 9.22 -13.66 13.02
N ASN A 292 9.55 -12.71 13.89
CA ASN A 292 8.93 -12.53 15.20
C ASN A 292 7.48 -12.03 15.13
N ARG A 293 7.00 -11.65 13.94
CA ARG A 293 5.61 -11.26 13.68
C ARG A 293 4.89 -12.27 12.77
N TYR A 294 5.62 -13.20 12.16
CA TYR A 294 5.12 -14.04 11.08
C TYR A 294 3.97 -14.95 11.50
N ALA A 295 4.00 -15.51 12.70
CA ALA A 295 2.90 -16.31 13.23
C ALA A 295 1.59 -15.51 13.35
N ASN A 296 1.68 -14.25 13.81
CA ASN A 296 0.52 -13.35 13.91
C ASN A 296 0.03 -12.92 12.52
N PHE A 297 0.95 -12.70 11.58
CA PHE A 297 0.62 -12.47 10.18
C PHE A 297 -0.18 -13.66 9.61
N LEU A 298 0.31 -14.89 9.75
CA LEU A 298 -0.39 -16.09 9.27
C LEU A 298 -1.74 -16.30 9.95
N LYS A 299 -1.88 -15.93 11.24
CA LYS A 299 -3.16 -15.94 11.95
C LYS A 299 -4.15 -14.93 11.37
N ALA A 300 -3.68 -13.72 11.04
CA ALA A 300 -4.51 -12.68 10.43
C ALA A 300 -4.92 -13.03 8.98
N VAL A 301 -4.05 -13.74 8.24
CA VAL A 301 -4.35 -14.28 6.90
C VAL A 301 -5.35 -15.43 6.98
N GLY A 302 -5.14 -16.37 7.91
CA GLY A 302 -5.90 -17.61 7.98
C GLY A 302 -5.54 -18.59 6.86
N LYS A 303 -6.56 -19.19 6.23
CA LYS A 303 -6.43 -20.19 5.15
C LYS A 303 -7.33 -19.85 3.95
N PRO A 304 -7.12 -18.69 3.29
CA PRO A 304 -7.88 -18.36 2.08
C PRO A 304 -7.40 -19.23 0.90
N ASN A 305 -8.28 -19.51 -0.05
CA ASN A 305 -7.86 -20.13 -1.32
C ASN A 305 -6.94 -19.20 -2.13
N SER A 306 -7.25 -17.90 -2.10
CA SER A 306 -6.44 -16.82 -2.67
C SER A 306 -6.83 -15.49 -2.02
N PHE A 307 -6.01 -14.47 -2.23
CA PHE A 307 -6.34 -13.09 -1.87
C PHE A 307 -5.69 -12.11 -2.84
N TYR A 308 -6.25 -10.91 -2.94
CA TYR A 308 -5.64 -9.81 -3.65
C TYR A 308 -4.71 -9.01 -2.72
N TYR A 309 -3.52 -8.73 -3.23
CA TYR A 309 -2.50 -7.86 -2.66
C TYR A 309 -2.37 -6.62 -3.54
N VAL A 310 -2.61 -5.45 -2.97
CA VAL A 310 -2.44 -4.16 -3.63
C VAL A 310 -1.20 -3.50 -3.06
N LEU A 311 -0.23 -3.22 -3.92
CA LEU A 311 1.01 -2.53 -3.57
C LEU A 311 0.96 -1.12 -4.14
N VAL A 312 1.17 -0.12 -3.27
CA VAL A 312 1.12 1.29 -3.63
C VAL A 312 2.40 1.95 -3.17
N ASN A 313 3.06 2.68 -4.08
CA ASN A 313 4.17 3.55 -3.68
C ASN A 313 3.60 4.74 -2.89
N ALA A 314 4.06 4.89 -1.65
CA ALA A 314 3.64 5.97 -0.77
C ALA A 314 4.24 7.32 -1.20
N ALA A 315 3.67 8.40 -0.70
CA ALA A 315 4.31 9.72 -0.78
C ALA A 315 5.62 9.68 0.02
N ALA A 316 6.67 10.26 -0.57
CA ALA A 316 7.95 10.50 0.09
C ALA A 316 7.85 11.52 1.22
#